data_AF-A0A3D0H6H4-F1
#
_entry.id   AF-A0A3D0H6H4-F1
#
_cell.length_a   1.000
_cell.length_b   1.000
_cell.length_c   1.000
_cell.angle_alpha   90.00
_cell.angle_beta   90.00
_cell.angle_gamma   90.00
#
_symmetry.space_group_name_H-M   'P 1'
#
loop_
_entity.id
_entity.type
_entity.pdbx_description
1 polymer ?
#
loop_
_entity_poly.entity_id
_entity_poly.type
_entity_poly.pdbx_seq_one_letter_code
_entity_poly.pdbx_strand_id
1 'polypeptide(L)' 'MSYLELIDPEIASTIQQEEQRQRSKLELIASENFASEAVREVQASVLTNKYAEG' A
#
# COMPACT_ATOMS: atom_id res chain seq x y z
N MET A 1 16.00 -3.09 0.52
CA MET A 1 15.66 -1.76 -0.01
C MET A 1 14.70 -1.93 -1.15
N SER A 2 13.54 -1.26 -1.10
CA SER A 2 12.58 -1.27 -2.21
C SER A 2 13.07 -0.37 -3.34
N TYR A 3 12.57 -0.58 -4.57
CA TYR A 3 12.88 0.32 -5.68
C TYR A 3 12.39 1.76 -5.41
N LEU A 4 11.25 1.89 -4.72
CA LEU A 4 10.71 3.18 -4.31
C LEU A 4 11.65 3.93 -3.36
N GLU A 5 12.30 3.24 -2.41
CA GLU A 5 13.29 3.88 -1.51
C GLU A 5 14.49 4.48 -2.26
N LEU A 6 14.84 3.94 -3.43
CA LEU A 6 15.95 4.46 -4.24
C LEU A 6 15.55 5.69 -5.06
N ILE A 7 14.32 5.71 -5.57
CA ILE A 7 13.82 6.76 -6.47
C ILE A 7 13.16 7.90 -5.69
N ASP A 8 12.44 7.59 -4.62
CA ASP A 8 11.72 8.52 -3.77
C ASP A 8 11.75 8.06 -2.29
N PRO A 9 12.86 8.32 -1.58
CA PRO A 9 13.02 7.92 -0.18
C PRO A 9 12.04 8.63 0.77
N GLU A 10 11.53 9.81 0.41
CA GLU A 10 10.61 10.58 1.26
C GLU A 10 9.23 9.91 1.29
N ILE A 11 8.70 9.51 0.12
CA ILE A 11 7.44 8.78 0.03
C ILE A 11 7.57 7.39 0.64
N ALA A 12 8.68 6.69 0.41
CA ALA A 12 8.92 5.38 1.03
C ALA A 12 8.91 5.47 2.57
N SER A 13 9.57 6.47 3.14
CA SER A 13 9.55 6.73 4.59
C SER A 13 8.15 7.02 5.11
N THR A 14 7.37 7.83 4.37
CA THR A 14 5.99 8.17 4.74
C THR A 14 5.09 6.93 4.78
N ILE A 15 5.21 6.03 3.79
CA ILE A 15 4.45 4.77 3.76
C ILE A 15 4.81 3.88 4.95
N GLN A 16 6.09 3.75 5.29
CA GLN A 16 6.52 2.96 6.44
C GLN A 16 6.00 3.53 7.76
N GLN A 17 6.00 4.85 7.91
CA GLN A 17 5.45 5.51 9.09
C GLN A 17 3.94 5.28 9.24
N GLU A 18 3.18 5.31 8.14
CA GLU A 18 1.74 5.04 8.17
C GLU A 18 1.44 3.56 8.48
N GLU A 19 2.20 2.62 7.90
CA GLU A 19 2.07 1.20 8.27
C GLU A 19 2.31 0.99 9.77
N GLN A 20 3.34 1.63 10.32
CA GLN A 20 3.61 1.56 11.76
C GLN A 20 2.48 2.20 12.58
N ARG A 21 1.91 3.32 12.13
CA ARG A 21 0.78 3.99 12.79
C ARG A 21 -0.44 3.07 12.87
N GLN A 22 -0.79 2.40 11.76
CA GLN A 22 -1.91 1.45 11.70
C GLN A 22 -1.68 0.24 12.59
N ARG A 23 -0.44 -0.29 12.63
CA ARG A 23 -0.08 -1.45 13.47
C ARG A 23 -0.08 -1.16 14.97
N SER A 24 0.15 0.09 15.35
CA SER A 24 0.34 0.49 16.76
C SER A 24 -0.92 1.04 17.43
N LYS A 25 -2.06 1.10 16.72
CA LYS A 25 -3.32 1.63 17.24
C LYS A 25 -4.45 0.60 17.13
N LEU A 26 -5.46 0.77 17.98
CA LEU A 26 -6.74 0.09 17.83
C LEU A 26 -7.60 0.90 16.86
N GLU A 27 -7.91 0.32 15.70
CA GLU A 27 -8.79 0.95 14.71
C GLU A 27 -10.25 0.62 15.05
N LEU A 28 -11.04 1.66 15.34
CA LEU A 28 -12.43 1.55 15.81
C LEU A 28 -13.44 2.15 14.81
N ILE A 29 -12.96 2.58 13.64
CA ILE A 29 -13.82 3.10 12.58
C ILE A 29 -14.51 1.92 11.91
N ALA A 30 -15.83 1.83 12.04
CA ALA A 30 -16.61 0.66 11.62
C ALA A 30 -16.50 0.31 10.12
N SER A 31 -16.14 1.28 9.28
CA SER A 31 -15.99 1.11 7.83
C SER A 31 -14.56 0.77 7.39
N GLU A 32 -13.58 0.85 8.29
CA GLU A 32 -12.18 0.54 7.97
C GLU A 32 -11.87 -0.94 8.16
N ASN A 33 -10.89 -1.43 7.40
CA ASN A 33 -10.43 -2.81 7.45
C ASN A 33 -9.01 -2.95 6.87
N PHE A 34 -8.36 -4.07 7.14
CA PHE A 34 -7.05 -4.40 6.57
C PHE A 34 -7.20 -5.38 5.41
N ALA A 35 -6.80 -4.95 4.21
CA ALA A 35 -6.74 -5.84 3.06
C ALA A 35 -5.67 -6.92 3.25
N SER A 36 -5.92 -8.12 2.74
CA SER A 36 -4.94 -9.21 2.78
C SER A 36 -3.71 -8.87 1.93
N GLU A 37 -2.58 -9.53 2.23
CA GLU A 37 -1.35 -9.36 1.47
C GLU A 37 -1.53 -9.67 -0.01
N ALA A 38 -2.27 -10.75 -0.33
CA ALA A 38 -2.58 -11.13 -1.72
C ALA A 38 -3.33 -10.03 -2.49
N VAL A 39 -4.25 -9.32 -1.84
CA VAL A 39 -4.97 -8.19 -2.47
C VAL A 39 -4.02 -7.02 -2.74
N ARG A 40 -3.13 -6.71 -1.78
CA ARG A 40 -2.13 -5.64 -1.93
C ARG A 40 -1.11 -5.96 -3.02
N GLU A 41 -0.70 -7.22 -3.16
CA GLU A 41 0.24 -7.68 -4.19
C GLU A 41 -0.34 -7.50 -5.60
N VAL A 42 -1.60 -7.93 -5.82
CA VAL A 42 -2.25 -7.79 -7.13
C VAL A 42 -2.45 -6.32 -7.52
N GLN A 43 -2.66 -5.43 -6.55
CA GLN A 43 -2.79 -4.00 -6.81
C GLN A 43 -1.56 -3.39 -7.49
N ALA A 44 -0.36 -3.91 -7.21
CA ALA A 44 0.90 -3.45 -7.81
C ALA A 44 1.32 -4.27 -9.05
N SER A 45 0.39 -4.95 -9.70
CA SER A 45 0.66 -5.80 -10.86
C SER A 45 0.64 -5.05 -12.21
N VAL A 46 1.05 -5.75 -13.27
CA VAL A 46 1.02 -5.26 -14.66
C VAL A 46 -0.37 -4.85 -15.15
N LEU A 47 -1.44 -5.22 -14.43
CA LEU A 47 -2.80 -4.80 -14.75
C LEU A 47 -2.96 -3.27 -14.74
N THR A 48 -2.15 -2.54 -13.94
CA THR A 48 -2.18 -1.07 -13.93
C THR A 48 -1.80 -0.43 -15.27
N ASN A 49 -1.09 -1.16 -16.13
CA ASN A 49 -0.68 -0.68 -17.45
C ASN A 49 -1.78 -0.87 -18.50
N LYS A 50 -2.80 -1.67 -18.17
CA LYS A 50 -3.74 -2.18 -19.15
C LYS A 50 -4.99 -1.31 -19.21
N TYR A 51 -5.20 -0.72 -20.37
CA TYR A 51 -6.50 -0.21 -20.79
C TYR A 51 -7.30 -1.32 -21.50
N ALA A 52 -8.54 -1.55 -21.08
CA ALA A 52 -9.41 -2.63 -21.55
C ALA A 52 -10.85 -2.14 -21.73
N GLU A 53 -11.07 -1.30 -22.75
CA GLU A 53 -12.41 -1.03 -23.25
C GLU A 53 -13.03 -2.31 -23.84
N GLY A 54 -14.34 -2.46 -23.62
CA GLY A 54 -15.11 -3.68 -23.93
C GLY A 54 -15.14 -4.07 -25.41
#